data_AF-A0A7S2G3Y1-F1
#
_entry.id   AF-A0A7S2G3Y1-F1
#
_cell.length_a   1.000
_cell.length_b   1.000
_cell.length_c   1.000
_cell.angle_alpha   90.00
_cell.angle_beta   90.00
_cell.angle_gamma   90.00
#
_symmetry.space_group_name_H-M   'P 1'
#
loop_
_entity.id
_entity.type
_entity.pdbx_description
1 polymer ?
#
loop_
_entity_poly.entity_id
_entity_poly.type
_entity_poly.pdbx_seq_one_letter_code
_entity_poly.pdbx_strand_id
1 'polypeptide(L)'
;TMLHAACRSGSSAVVQELVQRKAPSDVADSAGWTPLHVAAIMGRRPLVVLLLKHGVDSNVKNARGATPASLCTDPGTREVLQGGDVSNLASGPDCKGGIRGEAGDRTTCCVPFFVPRQALFMDGARKAELVSLSVEMLDRSVGHGLAFCVAAGVVKDRPTDLSHFLLEQRANPRRLGEFLGEELSMSETLRLAFMDTMDLFNTGVVSGLCRAFRHIQAPQNFGKMDRLTTAVAHMWWRAHDVLDELYDDEAFLSSSSQHQPPADGSEISGMWLRRQMRSVEGLQRLMYSAVMLYWALHGPDTAFRASTSMKERLSIHGWLDINSGIEVDGTDVPKCVLERIYRALSEQVSSTLLPAASIPSPRPSRAADENARGWAFIPPGGLERYEAALPVGQGNPRTPHLAQCILSEASS
;
A
#
# COMPACT_ATOMS: atom_id res chain seq x y z
N THR A 1 -6.56 17.32 15.07
CA THR A 1 -8.03 17.17 14.97
C THR A 1 -8.42 16.58 13.61
N MET A 2 -9.66 16.12 13.44
CA MET A 2 -10.16 15.59 12.15
C MET A 2 -9.97 16.57 10.98
N LEU A 3 -10.08 17.89 11.23
CA LEU A 3 -9.86 18.90 10.21
C LEU A 3 -8.41 18.97 9.72
N HIS A 4 -7.42 18.70 10.58
CA HIS A 4 -6.01 18.59 10.16
C HIS A 4 -5.78 17.43 9.19
N ALA A 5 -6.39 16.27 9.49
CA ALA A 5 -6.29 15.09 8.63
C ALA A 5 -6.97 15.34 7.28
N ALA A 6 -8.14 16.01 7.27
CA ALA A 6 -8.85 16.38 6.05
C ALA A 6 -8.09 17.42 5.19
N CYS A 7 -7.44 18.41 5.83
CA CYS A 7 -6.59 19.38 5.13
C CYS A 7 -5.32 18.74 4.57
N ARG A 8 -4.73 17.77 5.29
CA ARG A 8 -3.57 17.00 4.82
C ARG A 8 -3.92 16.11 3.63
N SER A 9 -5.09 15.46 3.65
CA SER A 9 -5.55 14.59 2.55
C SER A 9 -6.04 15.35 1.33
N GLY A 10 -6.34 16.65 1.45
CA GLY A 10 -6.82 17.48 0.34
C GLY A 10 -8.32 17.32 0.04
N SER A 11 -9.08 16.67 0.92
CA SER A 11 -10.50 16.36 0.66
C SER A 11 -11.43 17.54 0.93
N SER A 12 -11.74 18.33 -0.11
CA SER A 12 -12.61 19.51 -0.02
C SER A 12 -14.02 19.20 0.50
N ALA A 13 -14.61 18.07 0.10
CA ALA A 13 -15.93 17.66 0.55
C ALA A 13 -15.98 17.40 2.06
N VAL A 14 -14.96 16.74 2.62
CA VAL A 14 -14.88 16.45 4.05
C VAL A 14 -14.62 17.72 4.84
N VAL A 15 -13.72 18.59 4.37
CA VAL A 15 -13.48 19.89 5.01
C VAL A 15 -14.75 20.74 5.00
N GLN A 16 -15.48 20.77 3.88
CA GLN A 16 -16.75 21.51 3.76
C GLN A 16 -17.80 21.00 4.76
N GLU A 17 -17.98 19.69 4.86
CA GLU A 17 -18.92 19.07 5.80
C GLU A 17 -18.54 19.36 7.26
N LEU A 18 -17.25 19.23 7.60
CA LEU A 18 -16.75 19.49 8.95
C LEU A 18 -16.92 20.96 9.35
N VAL A 19 -16.65 21.88 8.42
CA VAL A 19 -16.78 23.31 8.68
C VAL A 19 -18.27 23.73 8.73
N GLN A 20 -19.14 23.13 7.91
CA GLN A 20 -20.60 23.30 8.01
C GLN A 20 -21.15 22.83 9.36
N ARG A 21 -20.60 21.74 9.91
CA ARG A 21 -20.91 21.23 11.25
C ARG A 21 -20.27 22.04 12.39
N LYS A 22 -19.69 23.21 12.10
CA LYS A 22 -19.00 24.09 13.04
C LYS A 22 -17.86 23.40 13.80
N ALA A 23 -17.14 22.48 13.15
CA ALA A 23 -15.91 21.93 13.71
C ALA A 23 -14.92 23.08 13.97
N PRO A 24 -14.19 23.06 15.10
CA PRO A 24 -13.30 24.15 15.45
C PRO A 24 -12.12 24.19 14.45
N SER A 25 -12.08 25.27 13.66
CA SER A 25 -11.20 25.45 12.50
C SER A 25 -9.91 26.20 12.82
N ASP A 26 -9.83 26.75 14.02
CA ASP A 26 -8.74 27.53 14.61
C ASP A 26 -7.86 26.70 15.58
N VAL A 27 -8.21 25.45 15.84
CA VAL A 27 -7.46 24.59 16.77
C VAL A 27 -6.04 24.38 16.28
N ALA A 28 -5.07 24.69 17.14
CA ALA A 28 -3.67 24.38 16.90
C ALA A 28 -3.29 23.00 17.48
N ASP A 29 -2.40 22.27 16.81
CA ASP A 29 -1.75 21.10 17.40
C ASP A 29 -0.67 21.47 18.43
N SER A 30 0.00 20.48 19.02
CA SER A 30 1.04 20.69 20.04
C SER A 30 2.25 21.48 19.54
N ALA A 31 2.42 21.62 18.23
CA ALA A 31 3.46 22.44 17.61
C ALA A 31 2.92 23.81 17.10
N GLY A 32 1.69 24.19 17.47
CA GLY A 32 1.06 25.43 17.06
C GLY A 32 0.54 25.44 15.62
N TRP A 33 0.44 24.28 14.95
CA TRP A 33 -0.06 24.23 13.57
C TRP A 33 -1.58 24.24 13.56
N THR A 34 -2.15 25.15 12.78
CA THR A 34 -3.59 25.15 12.49
C THR A 34 -3.89 24.38 11.20
N PRO A 35 -5.15 23.99 10.94
CA PRO A 35 -5.56 23.37 9.67
C PRO A 35 -5.18 24.22 8.44
N LEU A 36 -5.17 25.56 8.59
CA LEU A 36 -4.74 26.47 7.53
C LEU A 36 -3.24 26.38 7.24
N HIS A 37 -2.39 26.17 8.25
CA HIS A 37 -0.95 25.90 8.05
C HIS A 37 -0.76 24.62 7.22
N VAL A 38 -1.53 23.57 7.55
CA VAL A 38 -1.48 22.28 6.83
C VAL A 38 -1.97 22.43 5.39
N ALA A 39 -3.06 23.15 5.15
CA ALA A 39 -3.56 23.40 3.80
C ALA A 39 -2.57 24.24 2.95
N ALA A 40 -1.91 25.23 3.57
CA ALA A 40 -0.95 26.11 2.91
C ALA A 40 0.35 25.40 2.52
N ILE A 41 0.94 24.61 3.43
CA ILE A 41 2.17 23.85 3.13
C ILE A 41 1.94 22.75 2.09
N MET A 42 0.74 22.18 2.04
CA MET A 42 0.35 21.18 1.05
C MET A 42 -0.09 21.79 -0.29
N GLY A 43 -0.07 23.12 -0.44
CA GLY A 43 -0.46 23.81 -1.68
C GLY A 43 -1.93 23.65 -2.07
N ARG A 44 -2.83 23.42 -1.10
CA ARG A 44 -4.24 23.11 -1.38
C ARG A 44 -5.08 24.39 -1.48
N ARG A 45 -4.89 25.17 -2.55
CA ARG A 45 -5.59 26.46 -2.78
C ARG A 45 -7.10 26.43 -2.52
N PRO A 46 -7.88 25.43 -2.97
CA PRO A 46 -9.33 25.40 -2.72
C PRO A 46 -9.68 25.30 -1.23
N LEU A 47 -8.88 24.58 -0.45
CA LEU A 47 -9.08 24.45 1.00
C LEU A 47 -8.71 25.72 1.74
N VAL A 48 -7.64 26.40 1.30
CA VAL A 48 -7.23 27.70 1.84
C VAL A 48 -8.35 28.72 1.65
N VAL A 49 -8.93 28.81 0.45
CA VAL A 49 -10.08 29.69 0.18
C VAL A 49 -11.28 29.33 1.06
N LEU A 50 -11.59 28.03 1.19
CA LEU A 50 -12.72 27.57 1.98
C LEU A 50 -12.56 27.90 3.47
N LEU A 51 -11.38 27.67 4.05
CA LEU A 51 -11.09 28.00 5.45
C LEU A 51 -11.13 29.51 5.71
N LEU A 52 -10.59 30.32 4.79
CA LEU A 52 -10.63 31.78 4.88
C LEU A 52 -12.07 32.33 4.80
N LYS A 53 -12.91 31.78 3.92
CA LYS A 53 -14.34 32.12 3.83
C LYS A 53 -15.11 31.85 5.13
N HIS A 54 -14.63 30.92 5.93
CA HIS A 54 -15.19 30.60 7.24
C HIS A 54 -14.53 31.36 8.40
N GLY A 55 -13.76 32.42 8.11
CA GLY A 55 -13.26 33.36 9.12
C GLY A 55 -12.01 32.88 9.88
N VAL A 56 -11.28 31.89 9.35
CA VAL A 56 -10.01 31.46 9.94
C VAL A 56 -8.95 32.54 9.73
N ASP A 57 -8.29 32.96 10.80
CA ASP A 57 -7.21 33.95 10.73
C ASP A 57 -5.98 33.38 9.99
N SER A 58 -5.54 34.09 8.95
CA SER A 58 -4.36 33.74 8.15
C SER A 58 -3.03 34.22 8.74
N ASN A 59 -3.07 35.05 9.77
CA ASN A 59 -1.88 35.62 10.40
C ASN A 59 -1.39 34.85 11.64
N VAL A 60 -2.04 33.72 11.97
CA VAL A 60 -1.63 32.86 13.09
C VAL A 60 -0.21 32.35 12.86
N LYS A 61 0.61 32.40 13.91
CA LYS A 61 1.98 31.87 13.89
C LYS A 61 2.03 30.55 14.64
N ASN A 62 2.71 29.56 14.06
CA ASN A 62 3.03 28.32 14.77
C ASN A 62 4.14 28.54 15.81
N ALA A 63 4.51 27.48 16.56
CA ALA A 63 5.56 27.54 17.58
C ALA A 63 6.95 27.95 17.04
N ARG A 64 7.15 27.89 15.71
CA ARG A 64 8.37 28.35 15.02
C ARG A 64 8.28 29.80 14.52
N GLY A 65 7.20 30.52 14.84
CA GLY A 65 6.96 31.89 14.38
C GLY A 65 6.54 32.01 12.91
N ALA A 66 6.31 30.90 12.22
CA ALA A 66 5.95 30.88 10.80
C ALA A 66 4.43 31.00 10.61
N THR A 67 4.00 31.84 9.66
CA THR A 67 2.61 31.97 9.22
C THR A 67 2.28 30.99 8.08
N PRO A 68 1.00 30.65 7.83
CA PRO A 68 0.62 29.81 6.68
C PRO A 68 1.18 30.31 5.34
N ALA A 69 1.18 31.63 5.12
CA ALA A 69 1.72 32.24 3.89
C ALA A 69 3.23 32.01 3.71
N SER A 70 3.99 32.04 4.82
CA SER A 70 5.44 31.82 4.82
C SER A 70 5.82 30.37 4.50
N LEU A 71 4.95 29.42 4.83
CA LEU A 71 5.15 27.98 4.61
C LEU A 71 4.63 27.50 3.25
N CYS A 72 3.86 28.33 2.55
CA CYS A 72 3.30 27.98 1.26
C CYS A 72 4.37 28.06 0.17
N THR A 73 4.51 27.03 -0.65
CA THR A 73 5.42 26.99 -1.81
C THR A 73 4.77 27.52 -3.10
N ASP A 74 3.43 27.50 -3.18
CA ASP A 74 2.67 27.93 -4.35
C ASP A 74 2.40 29.45 -4.32
N PRO A 75 2.84 30.22 -5.34
CA PRO A 75 2.68 31.67 -5.35
C PRO A 75 1.21 32.11 -5.39
N GLY A 76 0.34 31.39 -6.12
CA GLY A 76 -1.08 31.74 -6.22
C GLY A 76 -1.85 31.52 -4.91
N THR A 77 -1.46 30.53 -4.11
CA THR A 77 -2.02 30.28 -2.77
C THR A 77 -1.49 31.28 -1.75
N ARG A 78 -0.22 31.69 -1.88
CA ARG A 78 0.39 32.73 -1.03
C ARG A 78 -0.31 34.09 -1.21
N GLU A 79 -0.63 34.48 -2.44
CA GLU A 79 -1.38 35.72 -2.72
C GLU A 79 -2.76 35.73 -2.03
N VAL A 80 -3.47 34.60 -2.05
CA VAL A 80 -4.77 34.46 -1.37
C VAL A 80 -4.62 34.62 0.14
N LEU A 81 -3.57 34.06 0.74
CA LEU A 81 -3.31 34.17 2.19
C LEU A 81 -2.89 35.59 2.62
N GLN A 82 -2.30 36.38 1.72
CA GLN A 82 -1.76 37.72 1.99
C GLN A 82 -2.74 38.87 1.73
N GLY A 83 -3.99 38.59 1.37
CA GLY A 83 -5.03 39.62 1.20
C GLY A 83 -5.74 39.62 -0.16
N GLY A 84 -5.61 38.56 -0.96
CA GLY A 84 -6.43 38.38 -2.15
C GLY A 84 -7.92 38.36 -1.83
N ASP A 85 -8.72 39.08 -2.61
CA ASP A 85 -10.16 39.24 -2.43
C ASP A 85 -10.90 37.87 -2.49
N VAL A 86 -11.25 37.33 -1.32
CA VAL A 86 -11.89 36.01 -1.16
C VAL A 86 -13.32 35.99 -1.71
N SER A 87 -13.90 37.17 -1.95
CA SER A 87 -15.28 37.37 -2.42
C SER A 87 -15.49 37.06 -3.90
N ASN A 88 -14.44 37.16 -4.73
CA ASN A 88 -14.51 36.97 -6.19
C ASN A 88 -14.05 35.59 -6.69
N LEU A 89 -13.68 34.65 -5.81
CA LEU A 89 -13.36 33.27 -6.18
C LEU A 89 -14.51 32.29 -5.91
N ALA A 90 -15.74 32.71 -6.24
CA ALA A 90 -16.87 31.79 -6.38
C ALA A 90 -16.93 31.31 -7.83
N SER A 91 -16.95 29.99 -8.01
CA SER A 91 -16.72 29.26 -9.26
C SER A 91 -15.22 29.15 -9.58
N GLY A 92 -14.69 27.93 -9.47
CA GLY A 92 -13.38 27.63 -10.05
C GLY A 92 -13.40 27.93 -11.54
N PRO A 93 -12.23 27.98 -12.21
CA PRO A 93 -12.24 28.04 -13.66
C PRO A 93 -12.97 26.79 -14.17
N ASP A 94 -14.17 27.00 -14.73
CA ASP A 94 -14.65 26.16 -15.80
C ASP A 94 -13.50 26.08 -16.80
N CYS A 95 -12.95 24.88 -17.00
CA CYS A 95 -12.06 24.58 -18.11
C CYS A 95 -12.88 24.58 -19.42
N LYS A 96 -13.51 25.71 -19.75
CA LYS A 96 -13.95 26.07 -21.09
C LYS A 96 -12.88 26.98 -21.70
N GLY A 97 -11.68 26.43 -21.88
CA GLY A 97 -10.59 27.07 -22.61
C GLY A 97 -10.35 26.30 -23.89
N GLY A 98 -10.94 26.79 -24.98
CA GLY A 98 -10.74 26.24 -26.32
C GLY A 98 -9.27 26.28 -26.75
N ILE A 99 -9.00 25.45 -27.76
CA ILE A 99 -7.73 25.36 -28.48
C ILE A 99 -7.23 26.76 -28.84
N ARG A 100 -6.12 27.18 -28.24
CA ARG A 100 -5.17 28.09 -28.87
C ARG A 100 -3.77 27.53 -28.63
N GLY A 101 -3.19 27.02 -29.72
CA GLY A 101 -1.81 26.61 -29.74
C GLY A 101 -0.92 27.83 -29.56
N GLU A 102 0.09 27.68 -28.72
CA GLU A 102 1.35 28.38 -28.87
C GLU A 102 2.44 27.53 -28.22
N ALA A 103 3.56 27.46 -28.93
CA ALA A 103 4.60 26.48 -28.75
C ALA A 103 5.54 26.84 -27.58
N GLY A 104 6.05 25.82 -26.91
CA GLY A 104 7.33 25.87 -26.20
C GLY A 104 7.28 26.16 -24.71
N ASP A 105 6.85 25.18 -23.91
CA ASP A 105 7.63 24.74 -22.74
C ASP A 105 7.19 23.33 -22.33
N ARG A 106 8.13 22.39 -22.25
CA ARG A 106 7.87 20.96 -21.98
C ARG A 106 8.11 20.63 -20.51
N THR A 107 7.71 21.50 -19.59
CA THR A 107 7.45 21.07 -18.21
C THR A 107 6.16 20.26 -18.19
N THR A 108 6.29 18.95 -18.40
CA THR A 108 5.25 17.98 -18.05
C THR A 108 4.96 18.12 -16.57
N CYS A 109 3.95 18.92 -16.24
CA CYS A 109 3.41 19.00 -14.90
C CYS A 109 2.74 17.65 -14.64
N CYS A 110 3.47 16.76 -13.96
CA CYS A 110 2.96 15.48 -13.51
C CYS A 110 1.83 15.75 -12.51
N VAL A 111 0.61 15.89 -13.02
CA VAL A 111 -0.58 15.90 -12.19
C VAL A 111 -0.67 14.54 -11.49
N PRO A 112 -0.71 14.50 -10.14
CA PRO A 112 -0.86 13.26 -9.40
C PRO A 112 -2.05 12.47 -9.94
N PHE A 113 -1.92 11.14 -9.99
CA PHE A 113 -2.99 10.28 -10.48
C PHE A 113 -4.33 10.51 -9.73
N PHE A 114 -4.25 10.84 -8.44
CA PHE A 114 -5.35 11.11 -7.52
C PHE A 114 -5.77 12.60 -7.49
N VAL A 115 -5.92 13.21 -8.66
CA VAL A 115 -6.68 14.47 -8.78
C VAL A 115 -8.12 14.09 -9.08
N PRO A 116 -9.12 14.55 -8.29
CA PRO A 116 -10.52 14.26 -8.56
C PRO A 116 -10.87 14.70 -9.98
N ARG A 117 -11.13 13.74 -10.88
CA ARG A 117 -11.56 14.03 -12.24
C ARG A 117 -13.07 13.90 -12.29
N GLN A 118 -13.72 14.89 -12.91
CA GLN A 118 -15.11 14.74 -13.29
C GLN A 118 -15.18 13.63 -14.34
N ALA A 119 -16.05 12.64 -14.10
CA ALA A 119 -16.27 11.52 -15.01
C ALA A 119 -16.52 12.03 -16.44
N LEU A 120 -15.79 11.50 -17.42
CA LEU A 120 -15.99 11.88 -18.83
C LEU A 120 -17.39 11.49 -19.33
N PHE A 121 -17.97 10.43 -18.76
CA PHE A 121 -19.29 9.94 -19.09
C PHE A 121 -20.20 10.04 -17.85
N MET A 122 -21.23 10.89 -17.94
CA MET A 122 -22.21 11.10 -16.87
C MET A 122 -23.47 10.25 -17.03
N ASP A 123 -23.58 9.52 -18.14
CA ASP A 123 -24.80 8.80 -18.48
C ASP A 123 -24.77 7.37 -17.93
N GLY A 124 -25.58 7.13 -16.88
CA GLY A 124 -25.69 5.83 -16.21
C GLY A 124 -26.17 4.70 -17.14
N ALA A 125 -26.78 5.04 -18.28
CA ALA A 125 -27.24 4.08 -19.28
C ALA A 125 -26.12 3.20 -19.86
N ARG A 126 -24.88 3.70 -19.91
CA ARG A 126 -23.71 2.96 -20.46
C ARG A 126 -22.74 2.46 -19.39
N LYS A 127 -23.08 2.59 -18.11
CA LYS A 127 -22.18 2.20 -17.01
C LYS A 127 -21.77 0.74 -17.10
N ALA A 128 -22.69 -0.16 -17.47
CA ALA A 128 -22.40 -1.59 -17.61
C ALA A 128 -21.39 -1.89 -18.74
N GLU A 129 -21.50 -1.19 -19.87
CA GLU A 129 -20.57 -1.32 -20.99
C GLU A 129 -19.17 -0.83 -20.60
N LEU A 130 -19.10 0.32 -19.91
CA LEU A 130 -17.84 0.88 -19.40
C LEU A 130 -17.18 -0.05 -18.37
N VAL A 131 -17.95 -0.70 -17.50
CA VAL A 131 -17.44 -1.73 -16.58
C VAL A 131 -16.87 -2.90 -17.37
N SER A 132 -17.59 -3.41 -18.38
CA SER A 132 -17.12 -4.52 -19.22
C SER A 132 -15.77 -4.21 -19.89
N LEU A 133 -15.66 -3.04 -20.53
CA LEU A 133 -14.41 -2.57 -21.14
C LEU A 133 -13.30 -2.42 -20.11
N SER A 134 -13.63 -1.92 -18.91
CA SER A 134 -12.67 -1.78 -17.81
C SER A 134 -12.07 -3.12 -17.39
N VAL A 135 -12.90 -4.15 -17.26
CA VAL A 135 -12.47 -5.51 -16.89
C VAL A 135 -11.56 -6.09 -17.98
N GLU A 136 -11.93 -5.91 -19.25
CA GLU A 136 -11.07 -6.34 -20.37
C GLU A 136 -9.70 -5.63 -20.35
N MET A 137 -9.68 -4.34 -20.01
CA MET A 137 -8.43 -3.58 -19.88
C MET A 137 -7.60 -4.01 -18.66
N LEU A 138 -8.24 -4.33 -17.52
CA LEU A 138 -7.56 -4.87 -16.34
C LEU A 138 -6.82 -6.18 -16.66
N ASP A 139 -7.45 -7.02 -17.48
CA ASP A 139 -6.86 -8.28 -17.96
C ASP A 139 -5.69 -8.08 -18.91
N ARG A 140 -5.51 -6.89 -19.50
CA ARG A 140 -4.32 -6.55 -20.32
C ARG A 140 -3.27 -5.81 -19.52
N SER A 141 -3.69 -4.89 -18.66
CA SER A 141 -2.85 -4.13 -17.74
C SER A 141 -3.71 -3.51 -16.63
N VAL A 142 -3.46 -3.91 -15.39
CA VAL A 142 -4.20 -3.42 -14.21
C VAL A 142 -4.15 -1.89 -14.10
N GLY A 143 -2.97 -1.28 -14.23
CA GLY A 143 -2.85 0.19 -14.17
C GLY A 143 -3.67 0.95 -15.23
N HIS A 144 -3.69 0.48 -16.48
CA HIS A 144 -4.49 1.07 -17.56
C HIS A 144 -5.98 0.86 -17.33
N GLY A 145 -6.39 -0.33 -16.88
CA GLY A 145 -7.78 -0.61 -16.54
C GLY A 145 -8.29 0.30 -15.42
N LEU A 146 -7.51 0.47 -14.34
CA LEU A 146 -7.86 1.39 -13.24
C LEU A 146 -7.92 2.86 -13.72
N ALA A 147 -6.96 3.29 -14.53
CA ALA A 147 -6.97 4.63 -15.11
C ALA A 147 -8.22 4.88 -15.96
N PHE A 148 -8.61 3.89 -16.78
CA PHE A 148 -9.83 3.96 -17.57
C PHE A 148 -11.09 3.98 -16.68
N CYS A 149 -11.18 3.12 -15.66
CA CYS A 149 -12.32 3.10 -14.73
C CYS A 149 -12.59 4.47 -14.11
N VAL A 150 -11.51 5.12 -13.64
CA VAL A 150 -11.57 6.43 -13.00
C VAL A 150 -11.93 7.50 -14.03
N ALA A 151 -11.28 7.51 -15.19
CA ALA A 151 -11.56 8.49 -16.26
C ALA A 151 -12.99 8.38 -16.80
N ALA A 152 -13.49 7.15 -16.94
CA ALA A 152 -14.84 6.85 -17.39
C ALA A 152 -15.91 7.12 -16.31
N GLY A 153 -15.52 7.40 -15.06
CA GLY A 153 -16.44 7.63 -13.95
C GLY A 153 -17.09 6.38 -13.38
N VAL A 154 -16.57 5.20 -13.71
CA VAL A 154 -17.09 3.92 -13.22
C VAL A 154 -16.83 3.80 -11.71
N VAL A 155 -15.64 4.19 -11.29
CA VAL A 155 -15.16 4.14 -9.90
C VAL A 155 -14.52 5.48 -9.56
N LYS A 156 -14.62 5.87 -8.28
CA LYS A 156 -13.88 7.03 -7.78
C LYS A 156 -12.39 6.71 -7.68
N ASP A 157 -11.56 7.74 -7.70
CA ASP A 157 -10.11 7.62 -7.58
C ASP A 157 -9.62 7.20 -6.19
N ARG A 158 -10.51 6.90 -5.23
CA ARG A 158 -10.06 6.51 -3.88
C ARG A 158 -9.52 5.08 -3.87
N PRO A 159 -8.39 4.81 -3.19
CA PRO A 159 -7.82 3.46 -3.09
C PRO A 159 -8.80 2.40 -2.57
N THR A 160 -9.65 2.75 -1.61
CA THR A 160 -10.70 1.86 -1.09
C THR A 160 -11.76 1.54 -2.14
N ASP A 161 -12.22 2.55 -2.89
CA ASP A 161 -13.22 2.39 -3.95
C ASP A 161 -12.66 1.51 -5.09
N LEU A 162 -11.38 1.70 -5.43
CA LEU A 162 -10.67 0.88 -6.42
C LEU A 162 -10.44 -0.56 -5.94
N SER A 163 -10.10 -0.75 -4.66
CA SER A 163 -9.94 -2.08 -4.06
C SER A 163 -11.26 -2.87 -4.10
N HIS A 164 -12.36 -2.25 -3.66
CA HIS A 164 -13.68 -2.86 -3.72
C HIS A 164 -14.06 -3.23 -5.16
N PHE A 165 -13.81 -2.34 -6.12
CA PHE A 165 -14.08 -2.62 -7.52
C PHE A 165 -13.28 -3.84 -8.03
N LEU A 166 -11.99 -3.93 -7.71
CA LEU A 166 -11.15 -5.06 -8.12
C LEU A 166 -11.65 -6.41 -7.56
N LEU A 167 -12.13 -6.40 -6.30
CA LEU A 167 -12.72 -7.57 -5.66
C LEU A 167 -14.08 -7.94 -6.28
N GLU A 168 -14.95 -6.96 -6.50
CA GLU A 168 -16.27 -7.16 -7.10
C GLU A 168 -16.19 -7.71 -8.53
N GLN A 169 -15.29 -7.17 -9.35
CA GLN A 169 -15.12 -7.57 -10.74
C GLN A 169 -14.30 -8.86 -10.91
N ARG A 170 -13.81 -9.46 -9.81
CA ARG A 170 -12.99 -10.68 -9.81
C ARG A 170 -11.82 -10.57 -10.78
N ALA A 171 -11.07 -9.47 -10.67
CA ALA A 171 -9.90 -9.23 -11.51
C ALA A 171 -8.92 -10.42 -11.46
N ASN A 172 -8.19 -10.65 -12.56
CA ASN A 172 -7.28 -11.78 -12.66
C ASN A 172 -6.27 -11.80 -11.48
N PRO A 173 -6.29 -12.84 -10.62
CA PRO A 173 -5.54 -12.84 -9.36
C PRO A 173 -4.03 -12.79 -9.58
N ARG A 174 -3.54 -13.34 -10.71
CA ARG A 174 -2.12 -13.31 -11.08
C ARG A 174 -1.65 -11.90 -11.40
N ARG A 175 -2.39 -11.21 -12.28
CA ARG A 175 -2.04 -9.84 -12.68
C ARG A 175 -2.19 -8.87 -11.52
N LEU A 176 -3.20 -9.10 -10.67
CA LEU A 176 -3.42 -8.29 -9.49
C LEU A 176 -2.28 -8.45 -8.48
N GLY A 177 -1.85 -9.68 -8.16
CA GLY A 177 -0.70 -9.93 -7.29
C GLY A 177 0.60 -9.29 -7.82
N GLU A 178 0.87 -9.43 -9.11
CA GLU A 178 2.02 -8.79 -9.77
C GLU A 178 1.97 -7.26 -9.69
N PHE A 179 0.79 -6.66 -9.91
CA PHE A 179 0.60 -5.21 -9.88
C PHE A 179 0.71 -4.63 -8.46
N LEU A 180 0.06 -5.27 -7.48
CA LEU A 180 0.12 -4.82 -6.09
C LEU A 180 1.54 -4.93 -5.53
N GLY A 181 2.31 -5.92 -5.96
CA GLY A 181 3.71 -6.07 -5.59
C GLY A 181 4.67 -5.07 -6.24
N GLU A 182 4.23 -4.24 -7.19
CA GLU A 182 5.09 -3.21 -7.79
C GLU A 182 5.47 -2.11 -6.81
N GLU A 183 6.58 -1.45 -7.09
CA GLU A 183 7.13 -0.31 -6.33
C GLU A 183 6.51 1.03 -6.75
N LEU A 184 5.57 1.02 -7.69
CA LEU A 184 4.87 2.22 -8.14
C LEU A 184 4.03 2.80 -6.99
N SER A 185 3.99 4.12 -6.86
CA SER A 185 3.24 4.82 -5.80
C SER A 185 1.73 4.46 -5.77
N MET A 186 1.14 4.26 -6.94
CA MET A 186 -0.25 3.79 -7.06
C MET A 186 -0.39 2.36 -6.51
N SER A 187 0.53 1.47 -6.85
CA SER A 187 0.54 0.08 -6.39
C SER A 187 0.72 0.01 -4.88
N GLU A 188 1.61 0.81 -4.30
CA GLU A 188 1.80 0.89 -2.85
C GLU A 188 0.51 1.30 -2.13
N THR A 189 -0.11 2.40 -2.56
CA THR A 189 -1.33 2.91 -1.93
C THR A 189 -2.48 1.92 -2.07
N LEU A 190 -2.63 1.33 -3.26
CA LEU A 190 -3.67 0.35 -3.51
C LEU A 190 -3.42 -0.97 -2.78
N ARG A 191 -2.17 -1.39 -2.62
CA ARG A 191 -1.77 -2.58 -1.86
C ARG A 191 -2.23 -2.48 -0.41
N LEU A 192 -1.97 -1.35 0.25
CA LEU A 192 -2.43 -1.13 1.62
C LEU A 192 -3.95 -1.13 1.71
N ALA A 193 -4.65 -0.41 0.84
CA ALA A 193 -6.11 -0.40 0.80
C ALA A 193 -6.71 -1.79 0.49
N PHE A 194 -6.01 -2.59 -0.32
CA PHE A 194 -6.42 -3.97 -0.62
C PHE A 194 -6.26 -4.87 0.59
N MET A 195 -5.12 -4.81 1.28
CA MET A 195 -4.89 -5.61 2.49
C MET A 195 -5.81 -5.21 3.65
N ASP A 196 -6.19 -3.93 3.75
CA ASP A 196 -7.16 -3.44 4.75
C ASP A 196 -8.58 -4.03 4.55
N THR A 197 -8.94 -4.40 3.32
CA THR A 197 -10.23 -5.08 3.05
C THR A 197 -10.22 -6.57 3.42
N MET A 198 -9.05 -7.13 3.74
CA MET A 198 -8.94 -8.52 4.16
C MET A 198 -9.25 -8.63 5.66
N ASP A 199 -10.13 -9.57 6.04
CA ASP A 199 -10.41 -9.84 7.45
C ASP A 199 -9.22 -10.56 8.10
N LEU A 200 -8.24 -9.79 8.58
CA LEU A 200 -7.02 -10.29 9.23
C LEU A 200 -7.16 -10.39 10.75
N PHE A 201 -8.27 -9.92 11.32
CA PHE A 201 -8.47 -9.91 12.76
C PHE A 201 -8.59 -11.33 13.32
N ASN A 202 -7.97 -11.57 14.48
CA ASN A 202 -7.97 -12.86 15.17
C ASN A 202 -7.42 -14.03 14.33
N THR A 203 -6.56 -13.75 13.35
CA THR A 203 -5.85 -14.77 12.57
C THR A 203 -4.46 -15.02 13.12
N GLY A 204 -3.89 -16.18 12.80
CA GLY A 204 -2.46 -16.46 12.95
C GLY A 204 -1.66 -16.07 11.70
N VAL A 205 -0.39 -16.45 11.64
CA VAL A 205 0.51 -16.14 10.52
C VAL A 205 0.03 -16.79 9.22
N VAL A 206 -0.16 -18.11 9.22
CA VAL A 206 -0.59 -18.94 8.09
C VAL A 206 -2.01 -18.62 7.68
N SER A 207 -2.95 -18.60 8.63
CA SER A 207 -4.34 -18.25 8.34
C SER A 207 -4.49 -16.80 7.83
N GLY A 208 -3.73 -15.85 8.38
CA GLY A 208 -3.67 -14.46 7.91
C GLY A 208 -3.13 -14.35 6.48
N LEU A 209 -2.03 -15.04 6.18
CA LEU A 209 -1.46 -15.12 4.83
C LEU A 209 -2.45 -15.78 3.85
N CYS A 210 -3.06 -16.90 4.20
CA CYS A 210 -4.08 -17.56 3.36
C CYS A 210 -5.28 -16.65 3.06
N ARG A 211 -5.71 -15.82 4.03
CA ARG A 211 -6.78 -14.83 3.79
C ARG A 211 -6.31 -13.71 2.87
N ALA A 212 -5.12 -13.17 3.09
CA ALA A 212 -4.57 -12.10 2.26
C ALA A 212 -4.36 -12.51 0.79
N PHE A 213 -3.91 -13.74 0.56
CA PHE A 213 -3.67 -14.31 -0.77
C PHE A 213 -4.88 -15.07 -1.34
N ARG A 214 -6.07 -14.91 -0.74
CA ARG A 214 -7.29 -15.55 -1.26
C ARG A 214 -7.72 -15.00 -2.63
N HIS A 215 -7.48 -13.71 -2.85
CA HIS A 215 -7.94 -12.97 -4.03
C HIS A 215 -6.82 -12.55 -4.98
N ILE A 216 -5.57 -12.86 -4.64
CA ILE A 216 -4.39 -12.59 -5.45
C ILE A 216 -3.51 -13.83 -5.49
N GLN A 217 -2.75 -13.99 -6.57
CA GLN A 217 -1.75 -15.04 -6.64
C GLN A 217 -0.40 -14.48 -6.21
N ALA A 218 0.35 -15.27 -5.44
CA ALA A 218 1.68 -14.89 -5.01
C ALA A 218 2.61 -14.65 -6.24
N PRO A 219 3.29 -13.50 -6.33
CA PRO A 219 4.23 -13.21 -7.41
C PRO A 219 5.48 -14.07 -7.29
N GLN A 220 6.11 -14.40 -8.42
CA GLN A 220 7.38 -15.16 -8.40
C GLN A 220 8.57 -14.29 -7.94
N ASN A 221 8.47 -12.98 -8.13
CA ASN A 221 9.53 -12.05 -7.73
C ASN A 221 9.56 -11.87 -6.21
N PHE A 222 10.71 -12.16 -5.60
CA PHE A 222 10.92 -12.07 -4.15
C PHE A 222 10.69 -10.66 -3.59
N GLY A 223 11.13 -9.61 -4.28
CA GLY A 223 10.91 -8.23 -3.83
C GLY A 223 9.43 -7.83 -3.86
N LYS A 224 8.67 -8.30 -4.86
CA LYS A 224 7.22 -8.13 -4.89
C LYS A 224 6.52 -8.90 -3.76
N MET A 225 6.99 -10.11 -3.49
CA MET A 225 6.46 -10.94 -2.41
C MET A 225 6.71 -10.31 -1.04
N ASP A 226 7.94 -9.84 -0.79
CA ASP A 226 8.31 -9.12 0.44
C ASP A 226 7.40 -7.92 0.66
N ARG A 227 7.23 -7.07 -0.36
CA ARG A 227 6.33 -5.91 -0.35
C ARG A 227 4.87 -6.25 -0.05
N LEU A 228 4.38 -7.41 -0.48
CA LEU A 228 3.05 -7.90 -0.15
C LEU A 228 2.98 -8.41 1.29
N THR A 229 3.92 -9.25 1.73
CA THR A 229 3.98 -9.75 3.12
C THR A 229 4.12 -8.62 4.13
N THR A 230 4.90 -7.59 3.80
CA THR A 230 5.03 -6.35 4.58
C THR A 230 3.68 -5.69 4.79
N ALA A 231 2.90 -5.50 3.72
CA ALA A 231 1.58 -4.91 3.82
C ALA A 231 0.62 -5.76 4.68
N VAL A 232 0.66 -7.08 4.55
CA VAL A 232 -0.14 -8.00 5.39
C VAL A 232 0.26 -7.87 6.86
N ALA A 233 1.55 -7.87 7.17
CA ALA A 233 2.06 -7.73 8.54
C ALA A 233 1.63 -6.39 9.17
N HIS A 234 1.75 -5.28 8.44
CA HIS A 234 1.32 -3.97 8.93
C HIS A 234 -0.19 -3.88 9.16
N MET A 235 -1.02 -4.41 8.25
CA MET A 235 -2.48 -4.40 8.43
C MET A 235 -2.90 -5.30 9.58
N TRP A 236 -2.31 -6.50 9.68
CA TRP A 236 -2.54 -7.40 10.79
C TRP A 236 -2.13 -6.76 12.12
N TRP A 237 -0.94 -6.16 12.19
CA TRP A 237 -0.44 -5.50 13.41
C TRP A 237 -1.38 -4.41 13.86
N ARG A 238 -1.72 -3.48 12.95
CA ARG A 238 -2.63 -2.37 13.23
C ARG A 238 -4.00 -2.84 13.72
N ALA A 239 -4.53 -3.95 13.17
CA ALA A 239 -5.82 -4.49 13.59
C ALA A 239 -5.82 -5.00 15.05
N HIS A 240 -4.65 -5.40 15.58
CA HIS A 240 -4.51 -5.91 16.95
C HIS A 240 -3.97 -4.86 17.93
N ASP A 241 -3.16 -3.91 17.45
CA ASP A 241 -2.55 -2.83 18.25
C ASP A 241 -3.60 -1.90 18.87
N VAL A 242 -4.63 -1.56 18.08
CA VAL A 242 -5.75 -0.71 18.55
C VAL A 242 -6.47 -1.32 19.74
N LEU A 243 -6.56 -2.65 19.81
CA LEU A 243 -7.21 -3.31 20.95
C LEU A 243 -6.28 -3.45 22.14
N ASP A 244 -4.97 -3.66 21.91
CA ASP A 244 -3.98 -3.72 22.99
C ASP A 244 -4.01 -2.41 23.81
N GLU A 245 -4.07 -1.26 23.14
CA GLU A 245 -4.19 0.06 23.79
C GLU A 245 -5.51 0.27 24.55
N LEU A 246 -6.61 -0.36 24.12
CA LEU A 246 -7.94 -0.17 24.72
C LEU A 246 -8.21 -1.10 25.91
N TYR A 247 -7.45 -2.19 26.06
CA TYR A 247 -7.65 -3.22 27.07
C TYR A 247 -6.50 -3.33 28.08
N ASP A 248 -5.69 -2.28 28.22
CA ASP A 248 -4.64 -2.15 29.25
C ASP A 248 -5.23 -2.01 30.68
N ASP A 249 -6.56 -1.91 30.81
CA ASP A 249 -7.26 -2.06 32.09
C ASP A 249 -7.25 -3.53 32.54
N GLU A 250 -6.29 -3.85 33.40
CA GLU A 250 -6.07 -5.10 34.18
C GLU A 250 -7.34 -5.85 34.64
N ALA A 251 -8.49 -5.18 34.79
CA ALA A 251 -9.72 -5.73 35.34
C ALA A 251 -10.51 -6.68 34.40
N PHE A 252 -10.39 -6.57 33.07
CA PHE A 252 -11.10 -7.46 32.14
C PHE A 252 -10.30 -8.74 31.79
N LEU A 253 -8.99 -8.73 32.08
CA LEU A 253 -8.05 -9.80 31.72
C LEU A 253 -8.08 -10.99 32.69
N SER A 254 -8.58 -10.79 33.91
CA SER A 254 -8.68 -11.85 34.92
C SER A 254 -9.80 -12.89 34.69
N SER A 255 -10.72 -12.68 33.73
CA SER A 255 -11.90 -13.55 33.55
C SER A 255 -11.93 -14.35 32.24
N SER A 256 -10.93 -14.24 31.37
CA SER A 256 -10.95 -14.92 30.06
C SER A 256 -9.77 -15.87 29.91
N SER A 257 -10.03 -17.06 29.38
CA SER A 257 -9.16 -18.21 29.11
C SER A 257 -7.94 -17.97 28.20
N GLN A 258 -7.43 -16.74 28.09
CA GLN A 258 -6.44 -16.30 27.10
C GLN A 258 -4.97 -16.39 27.56
N HIS A 259 -4.69 -16.93 28.75
CA HIS A 259 -3.31 -17.12 29.23
C HIS A 259 -2.63 -18.40 28.74
N GLN A 260 -3.37 -19.36 28.19
CA GLN A 260 -2.80 -20.61 27.68
C GLN A 260 -2.97 -20.71 26.16
N PRO A 261 -1.95 -21.24 25.44
CA PRO A 261 -2.08 -21.50 24.02
C PRO A 261 -3.24 -22.47 23.76
N PRO A 262 -3.88 -22.42 22.58
CA PRO A 262 -4.98 -23.32 22.23
C PRO A 262 -4.62 -24.78 22.53
N ALA A 263 -5.43 -25.48 23.32
CA ALA A 263 -5.15 -26.85 23.77
C ALA A 263 -5.16 -27.88 22.63
N ASP A 264 -5.82 -27.55 21.52
CA ASP A 264 -6.00 -28.38 20.33
C ASP A 264 -4.78 -28.40 19.39
N GLY A 265 -3.69 -27.68 19.73
CA GLY A 265 -2.50 -27.60 18.89
C GLY A 265 -2.71 -26.79 17.61
N SER A 266 -3.84 -26.08 17.49
CA SER A 266 -4.13 -25.18 16.38
C SER A 266 -3.12 -24.04 16.29
N GLU A 267 -3.10 -23.38 15.14
CA GLU A 267 -2.28 -22.20 14.93
C GLU A 267 -2.55 -21.15 16.03
N ILE A 268 -1.47 -20.58 16.54
CA ILE A 268 -1.53 -19.45 17.47
C ILE A 268 -2.01 -18.20 16.72
N SER A 269 -3.05 -17.56 17.24
CA SER A 269 -3.74 -16.46 16.57
C SER A 269 -4.07 -15.27 17.48
N GLY A 270 -4.48 -14.17 16.86
CA GLY A 270 -5.10 -13.03 17.53
C GLY A 270 -4.21 -12.35 18.55
N MET A 271 -4.82 -11.89 19.66
CA MET A 271 -4.12 -11.18 20.73
C MET A 271 -3.03 -12.03 21.40
N TRP A 272 -3.17 -13.36 21.38
CA TRP A 272 -2.13 -14.23 21.91
C TRP A 272 -0.87 -14.14 21.06
N LEU A 273 -1.00 -14.25 19.73
CA LEU A 273 0.12 -14.06 18.80
C LEU A 273 0.70 -12.65 18.93
N ARG A 274 -0.15 -11.62 18.98
CA ARG A 274 0.27 -10.21 19.08
C ARG A 274 1.15 -9.96 20.29
N ARG A 275 0.87 -10.61 21.43
CA ARG A 275 1.64 -10.52 22.67
C ARG A 275 2.97 -11.29 22.64
N GLN A 276 3.15 -12.24 21.72
CA GLN A 276 4.43 -12.94 21.55
C GLN A 276 5.40 -12.18 20.65
N MET A 277 4.90 -11.34 19.76
CA MET A 277 5.70 -10.58 18.81
C MET A 277 6.15 -9.26 19.44
N ARG A 278 7.41 -8.89 19.25
CA ARG A 278 7.95 -7.63 19.78
C ARG A 278 7.78 -6.47 18.82
N SER A 279 7.84 -6.74 17.51
CA SER A 279 7.71 -5.70 16.49
C SER A 279 6.99 -6.17 15.23
N VAL A 280 6.49 -5.20 14.46
CA VAL A 280 5.85 -5.47 13.17
C VAL A 280 6.86 -6.00 12.14
N GLU A 281 8.11 -5.57 12.22
CA GLU A 281 9.19 -6.08 11.36
C GLU A 281 9.53 -7.54 11.69
N GLY A 282 9.52 -7.93 12.98
CA GLY A 282 9.63 -9.33 13.38
C GLY A 282 8.51 -10.18 12.78
N LEU A 283 7.26 -9.67 12.82
CA LEU A 283 6.11 -10.32 12.21
C LEU A 283 6.23 -10.42 10.68
N GLN A 284 6.69 -9.36 10.02
CA GLN A 284 6.95 -9.36 8.57
C GLN A 284 7.95 -10.45 8.21
N ARG A 285 9.10 -10.49 8.89
CA ARG A 285 10.15 -11.49 8.63
C ARG A 285 9.62 -12.91 8.82
N LEU A 286 8.82 -13.13 9.86
CA LEU A 286 8.19 -14.43 10.14
C LEU A 286 7.17 -14.81 9.06
N MET A 287 6.32 -13.87 8.63
CA MET A 287 5.38 -14.08 7.53
C MET A 287 6.09 -14.40 6.21
N TYR A 288 7.18 -13.68 5.89
CA TYR A 288 7.98 -13.94 4.70
C TYR A 288 8.63 -15.32 4.75
N SER A 289 9.27 -15.66 5.89
CA SER A 289 9.86 -16.98 6.14
C SER A 289 8.83 -18.11 6.01
N ALA A 290 7.60 -17.91 6.51
CA ALA A 290 6.51 -18.85 6.37
C ALA A 290 6.12 -19.09 4.90
N VAL A 291 6.05 -18.04 4.07
CA VAL A 291 5.78 -18.18 2.64
C VAL A 291 6.93 -18.93 1.94
N MET A 292 8.18 -18.61 2.26
CA MET A 292 9.35 -19.29 1.68
C MET A 292 9.38 -20.78 2.05
N LEU A 293 9.09 -21.13 3.31
CA LEU A 293 8.95 -22.51 3.72
C LEU A 293 7.82 -23.20 2.94
N TYR A 294 6.67 -22.56 2.80
CA TYR A 294 5.55 -23.11 2.06
C TYR A 294 5.90 -23.41 0.60
N TRP A 295 6.56 -22.49 -0.08
CA TRP A 295 7.06 -22.68 -1.45
C TRP A 295 8.07 -23.82 -1.52
N ALA A 296 8.95 -23.94 -0.54
CA ALA A 296 9.96 -24.97 -0.53
C ALA A 296 9.39 -26.36 -0.20
N LEU A 297 8.30 -26.45 0.58
CA LEU A 297 7.60 -27.71 0.87
C LEU A 297 6.72 -28.16 -0.31
N HIS A 298 5.96 -27.25 -0.89
CA HIS A 298 4.86 -27.56 -1.83
C HIS A 298 5.09 -27.10 -3.28
N GLY A 299 6.19 -26.39 -3.56
CA GLY A 299 6.50 -25.88 -4.90
C GLY A 299 6.68 -26.99 -5.94
N PRO A 300 6.71 -26.67 -7.24
CA PRO A 300 6.76 -27.68 -8.31
C PRO A 300 8.13 -28.36 -8.44
N ASP A 301 9.21 -27.77 -7.92
CA ASP A 301 10.56 -28.31 -8.03
C ASP A 301 10.79 -29.48 -7.06
N THR A 302 10.56 -30.70 -7.55
CA THR A 302 10.77 -31.95 -6.80
C THR A 302 12.26 -32.29 -6.65
N ALA A 303 13.12 -31.82 -7.56
CA ALA A 303 14.55 -32.12 -7.55
C ALA A 303 15.27 -31.32 -6.45
N PHE A 304 14.94 -30.04 -6.29
CA PHE A 304 15.41 -29.21 -5.19
C PHE A 304 15.11 -29.82 -3.81
N ARG A 305 13.89 -30.36 -3.64
CA ARG A 305 13.44 -31.01 -2.40
C ARG A 305 14.08 -32.38 -2.13
N ALA A 306 14.61 -33.05 -3.15
CA ALA A 306 15.14 -34.40 -3.01
C ALA A 306 16.55 -34.44 -2.35
N SER A 307 17.28 -33.32 -2.38
CA SER A 307 18.63 -33.19 -1.82
C SER A 307 18.65 -33.37 -0.29
N THR A 308 19.62 -34.14 0.22
CA THR A 308 19.79 -34.42 1.65
C THR A 308 20.01 -33.16 2.48
N SER A 309 20.85 -32.24 1.98
CA SER A 309 21.10 -30.93 2.62
C SER A 309 19.82 -30.09 2.71
N MET A 310 18.99 -30.14 1.66
CA MET A 310 17.74 -29.39 1.63
C MET A 310 16.68 -30.00 2.54
N LYS A 311 16.60 -31.34 2.62
CA LYS A 311 15.70 -32.04 3.55
C LYS A 311 15.99 -31.69 5.01
N GLU A 312 17.25 -31.54 5.36
CA GLU A 312 17.66 -31.11 6.70
C GLU A 312 17.23 -29.66 6.99
N ARG A 313 17.47 -28.74 6.05
CA ARG A 313 17.01 -27.34 6.17
C ARG A 313 15.50 -27.17 6.18
N LEU A 314 14.77 -28.01 5.45
CA LEU A 314 13.31 -28.04 5.40
C LEU A 314 12.69 -28.78 6.59
N SER A 315 13.50 -29.46 7.41
CA SER A 315 13.00 -30.07 8.63
C SER A 315 12.52 -29.01 9.62
N ILE A 316 11.68 -29.43 10.58
CA ILE A 316 11.22 -28.54 11.65
C ILE A 316 12.39 -27.90 12.40
N HIS A 317 13.45 -28.66 12.70
CA HIS A 317 14.63 -28.14 13.39
C HIS A 317 15.38 -27.13 12.53
N GLY A 318 15.63 -27.45 11.26
CA GLY A 318 16.30 -26.55 10.33
C GLY A 318 15.57 -25.23 10.13
N TRP A 319 14.24 -25.26 10.02
CA TRP A 319 13.45 -24.02 9.90
C TRP A 319 13.42 -23.23 11.21
N LEU A 320 13.34 -23.87 12.38
CA LEU A 320 13.45 -23.19 13.68
C LEU A 320 14.80 -22.47 13.82
N ASP A 321 15.90 -23.12 13.43
CA ASP A 321 17.24 -22.53 13.48
C ASP A 321 17.36 -21.31 12.55
N ILE A 322 16.76 -21.37 11.35
CA ILE A 322 16.72 -20.23 10.41
C ILE A 322 15.98 -19.01 10.99
N ASN A 323 14.98 -19.24 11.85
CA ASN A 323 14.18 -18.17 12.47
C ASN A 323 14.67 -17.79 13.88
N SER A 324 15.86 -18.25 14.29
CA SER A 324 16.48 -17.79 15.53
C SER A 324 16.91 -16.33 15.40
N GLY A 325 16.60 -15.51 16.39
CA GLY A 325 16.88 -14.08 16.42
C GLY A 325 16.10 -13.26 15.39
N ILE A 326 14.90 -13.73 14.99
CA ILE A 326 14.12 -13.10 13.92
C ILE A 326 13.60 -11.70 14.27
N GLU A 327 13.42 -11.39 15.56
CA GLU A 327 12.99 -10.07 16.02
C GLU A 327 14.05 -8.99 15.74
N VAL A 328 13.65 -7.73 15.77
CA VAL A 328 14.56 -6.59 15.46
C VAL A 328 15.70 -6.49 16.46
N ASP A 329 15.46 -6.84 17.72
CA ASP A 329 16.44 -6.86 18.81
C ASP A 329 17.29 -8.14 18.83
N GLY A 330 17.08 -9.05 17.87
CA GLY A 330 17.77 -10.33 17.79
C GLY A 330 17.26 -11.37 18.79
N THR A 331 16.11 -11.14 19.43
CA THR A 331 15.47 -12.16 20.29
C THR A 331 14.66 -13.18 19.48
N ASP A 332 14.40 -14.32 20.12
CA ASP A 332 13.63 -15.40 19.53
C ASP A 332 12.13 -15.23 19.73
N VAL A 333 11.36 -15.57 18.71
CA VAL A 333 9.93 -15.85 18.85
C VAL A 333 9.79 -17.20 19.58
N PRO A 334 8.83 -17.36 20.52
CA PRO A 334 8.67 -18.59 21.28
C PRO A 334 8.56 -19.84 20.40
N LYS A 335 9.30 -20.89 20.74
CA LYS A 335 9.37 -22.15 19.97
C LYS A 335 7.99 -22.74 19.65
N CYS A 336 7.04 -22.63 20.57
CA CYS A 336 5.69 -23.15 20.39
C CYS A 336 4.91 -22.44 19.26
N VAL A 337 5.19 -21.16 18.98
CA VAL A 337 4.64 -20.41 17.84
C VAL A 337 5.19 -20.98 16.54
N LEU A 338 6.52 -21.09 16.46
CA LEU A 338 7.20 -21.59 15.26
C LEU A 338 6.78 -23.03 14.93
N GLU A 339 6.74 -23.92 15.92
CA GLU A 339 6.32 -25.32 15.73
C GLU A 339 4.89 -25.42 15.19
N ARG A 340 3.96 -24.59 15.66
CA ARG A 340 2.56 -24.58 15.19
C ARG A 340 2.42 -24.00 13.79
N ILE A 341 3.19 -22.96 13.44
CA ILE A 341 3.27 -22.42 12.08
C ILE A 341 3.81 -23.48 11.13
N TYR A 342 4.93 -24.13 11.47
CA TYR A 342 5.53 -25.18 10.66
C TYR A 342 4.53 -26.32 10.43
N ARG A 343 3.87 -26.80 11.50
CA ARG A 343 2.86 -27.85 11.41
C ARG A 343 1.73 -27.43 10.46
N ALA A 344 1.16 -26.24 10.65
CA ALA A 344 0.09 -25.71 9.80
C ALA A 344 0.52 -25.64 8.32
N LEU A 345 1.74 -25.21 8.01
CA LEU A 345 2.26 -25.15 6.64
C LEU A 345 2.52 -26.54 6.04
N SER A 346 2.93 -27.51 6.86
CA SER A 346 3.18 -28.88 6.41
C SER A 346 1.88 -29.66 6.13
N GLU A 347 0.82 -29.38 6.88
CA GLU A 347 -0.46 -30.10 6.82
C GLU A 347 -1.47 -29.44 5.86
N GLN A 348 -1.48 -28.12 5.74
CA GLN A 348 -2.43 -27.39 4.89
C GLN A 348 -1.93 -27.29 3.44
N VAL A 349 -2.63 -27.95 2.51
CA VAL A 349 -2.42 -27.75 1.07
C VAL A 349 -3.36 -26.64 0.58
N SER A 350 -2.98 -25.38 0.81
CA SER A 350 -3.71 -24.23 0.25
C SER A 350 -2.96 -23.71 -0.99
N SER A 351 -3.47 -23.97 -2.19
CA SER A 351 -2.81 -23.51 -3.44
C SER A 351 -2.70 -21.98 -3.56
N THR A 352 -3.38 -21.22 -2.70
CA THR A 352 -3.40 -19.75 -2.68
C THR A 352 -2.02 -19.11 -2.52
N LEU A 353 -1.16 -19.71 -1.70
CA LEU A 353 0.18 -19.19 -1.44
C LEU A 353 1.22 -19.65 -2.48
N LEU A 354 0.89 -20.58 -3.38
CA LEU A 354 1.82 -21.03 -4.42
C LEU A 354 1.88 -20.02 -5.58
N PRO A 355 3.07 -19.77 -6.14
CA PRO A 355 3.20 -18.94 -7.33
C PRO A 355 2.56 -19.61 -8.54
N ALA A 356 2.17 -18.81 -9.54
CA ALA A 356 1.68 -19.33 -10.81
C ALA A 356 2.72 -20.22 -11.50
N ALA A 357 2.31 -21.36 -12.07
CA ALA A 357 3.15 -22.08 -13.02
C ALA A 357 3.50 -21.16 -14.20
N SER A 358 4.76 -21.16 -14.61
CA SER A 358 5.22 -20.44 -15.80
C SER A 358 4.53 -21.01 -17.04
N ILE A 359 3.63 -20.25 -17.66
CA ILE A 359 3.20 -20.49 -19.05
C ILE A 359 4.17 -19.70 -19.92
N PRO A 360 4.71 -20.27 -21.02
CA PRO A 360 5.52 -19.51 -21.96
C PRO A 360 4.71 -18.31 -22.43
N SER A 361 5.32 -17.13 -22.33
CA SER A 361 4.77 -15.89 -22.88
C SER A 361 4.24 -16.15 -24.29
N PRO A 362 2.99 -15.79 -24.62
CA PRO A 362 2.52 -15.89 -26.00
C PRO A 362 3.49 -15.10 -26.86
N ARG A 363 4.12 -15.77 -27.84
CA ARG A 363 4.92 -15.08 -28.86
C ARG A 363 4.05 -13.95 -29.40
N PRO A 364 4.56 -12.71 -29.52
CA PRO A 364 3.78 -11.65 -30.12
C PRO A 364 3.43 -12.09 -31.54
N SER A 365 2.14 -12.37 -31.76
CA SER A 365 1.61 -12.53 -33.10
C SER A 365 1.80 -11.19 -33.80
N ARG A 366 2.61 -11.23 -34.85
CA ARG A 366 2.95 -10.15 -35.78
C ARG A 366 1.72 -9.26 -36.10
N ALA A 367 2.00 -7.95 -36.18
CA ALA A 367 1.13 -6.84 -36.59
C ALA A 367 0.26 -6.22 -35.47
N ALA A 368 0.90 -5.48 -34.57
CA ALA A 368 0.29 -4.31 -33.94
C ALA A 368 1.10 -3.09 -34.41
N ASP A 369 0.42 -2.16 -35.08
CA ASP A 369 0.97 -0.97 -35.73
C ASP A 369 2.06 -0.26 -34.89
N GLU A 370 3.25 -0.10 -35.48
CA GLU A 370 4.38 0.66 -34.95
C GLU A 370 4.09 2.17 -34.79
N ASN A 371 2.87 2.64 -35.05
CA ASN A 371 2.52 4.05 -35.09
C ASN A 371 1.53 4.54 -34.01
N ALA A 372 1.06 3.67 -33.09
CA ALA A 372 0.25 4.12 -31.96
C ALA A 372 1.11 4.54 -30.76
N ARG A 373 1.93 5.59 -30.94
CA ARG A 373 2.65 6.26 -29.84
C ARG A 373 1.67 7.12 -29.01
N GLY A 374 0.87 6.45 -28.17
CA GLY A 374 0.02 7.09 -27.17
C GLY A 374 0.82 7.57 -25.96
N TRP A 375 0.28 8.54 -25.21
CA TRP A 375 0.95 9.35 -24.17
C TRP A 375 1.47 8.60 -22.92
N ALA A 376 1.50 7.27 -22.94
CA ALA A 376 1.97 6.42 -21.84
C ALA A 376 2.73 5.18 -22.34
N PHE A 377 3.50 5.29 -23.43
CA PHE A 377 4.43 4.24 -23.83
C PHE A 377 5.64 4.20 -22.87
N ILE A 378 5.71 3.15 -22.05
CA ILE A 378 6.94 2.76 -21.34
C ILE A 378 7.55 1.60 -22.14
N PRO A 379 8.81 1.68 -22.60
CA PRO A 379 9.44 0.58 -23.34
C PRO A 379 9.43 -0.72 -22.51
N PRO A 380 9.34 -1.90 -23.16
CA PRO A 380 9.59 -3.16 -22.48
C PRO A 380 11.08 -3.23 -22.12
N GLY A 381 11.37 -2.85 -20.89
CA GLY A 381 12.71 -2.60 -20.38
C GLY A 381 12.59 -1.51 -19.33
N GLY A 382 12.46 -1.93 -18.06
CA GLY A 382 12.47 -1.04 -16.91
C GLY A 382 13.69 -0.13 -16.93
N LEU A 383 13.67 0.89 -16.08
CA LEU A 383 14.70 1.93 -15.89
C LEU A 383 16.11 1.43 -15.50
N GLU A 384 16.63 0.35 -16.08
CA GLU A 384 18.05 0.04 -16.12
C GLU A 384 18.71 0.91 -17.20
N ARG A 385 18.95 2.18 -16.88
CA ARG A 385 20.01 3.05 -17.43
C ARG A 385 19.75 4.49 -16.99
N TYR A 386 20.07 4.78 -15.75
CA TYR A 386 20.60 6.07 -15.33
C TYR A 386 21.49 5.84 -14.10
N GLU A 387 22.51 4.99 -14.24
CA GLU A 387 23.71 5.14 -13.42
C GLU A 387 24.48 6.36 -13.94
N ALA A 388 24.23 7.51 -13.32
CA ALA A 388 25.20 8.58 -13.35
C ALA A 388 26.35 8.15 -12.43
N ALA A 389 27.45 7.72 -13.05
CA ALA A 389 28.73 7.51 -12.41
C ALA A 389 29.13 8.74 -11.57
N LEU A 390 29.70 8.53 -10.38
CA LEU A 390 30.76 9.30 -9.71
C LEU A 390 31.12 8.62 -8.35
N PRO A 391 32.31 8.86 -7.75
CA PRO A 391 33.33 7.82 -7.61
C PRO A 391 33.46 7.21 -6.20
N VAL A 392 34.13 6.06 -6.20
CA VAL A 392 34.60 5.24 -5.08
C VAL A 392 35.28 6.06 -3.98
N GLY A 393 34.77 5.91 -2.76
CA GLY A 393 35.40 6.37 -1.51
C GLY A 393 35.16 5.34 -0.41
N GLN A 394 36.26 4.87 0.19
CA GLN A 394 36.38 3.71 1.07
C GLN A 394 35.58 3.78 2.39
N GLY A 395 35.08 2.60 2.81
CA GLY A 395 35.28 2.11 4.17
C GLY A 395 34.13 2.23 5.18
N ASN A 396 33.29 1.18 5.29
CA ASN A 396 33.08 0.46 6.56
C ASN A 396 32.31 -0.87 6.33
N PRO A 397 32.82 -2.05 6.71
CA PRO A 397 32.10 -3.30 6.60
C PRO A 397 31.45 -3.68 7.92
N ARG A 398 30.12 -3.80 7.97
CA ARG A 398 29.37 -4.69 8.89
C ARG A 398 27.88 -4.64 8.62
N THR A 399 27.45 -5.44 7.64
CA THR A 399 26.19 -6.18 7.67
C THR A 399 26.27 -7.33 6.65
N PRO A 400 26.47 -8.58 7.10
CA PRO A 400 25.99 -9.72 6.35
C PRO A 400 24.90 -10.46 7.13
N HIS A 401 24.09 -11.22 6.39
CA HIS A 401 23.12 -12.23 6.82
C HIS A 401 21.64 -11.81 7.00
N LEU A 402 20.88 -11.98 5.91
CA LEU A 402 19.84 -13.02 5.85
C LEU A 402 19.45 -13.36 4.39
N ALA A 403 19.66 -12.45 3.43
CA ALA A 403 19.33 -12.65 2.02
C ALA A 403 20.38 -13.42 1.19
N GLN A 404 21.62 -13.57 1.69
CA GLN A 404 22.73 -14.10 0.89
C GLN A 404 23.02 -15.60 1.10
N CYS A 405 22.46 -16.24 2.13
CA CYS A 405 22.70 -17.66 2.40
C CYS A 405 21.80 -18.64 1.60
N ILE A 406 20.80 -18.13 0.89
CA ILE A 406 19.94 -18.92 -0.01
C ILE A 406 20.30 -18.69 -1.48
N LEU A 407 21.11 -17.68 -1.81
CA LEU A 407 21.39 -17.25 -3.19
C LEU A 407 22.80 -17.63 -3.72
N SER A 408 23.66 -18.30 -2.95
CA SER A 408 25.04 -18.56 -3.40
C SER A 408 25.25 -19.83 -4.24
N GLU A 409 24.22 -20.63 -4.52
CA GLU A 409 24.39 -21.88 -5.31
C GLU A 409 23.43 -22.03 -6.51
N ALA A 410 22.63 -21.01 -6.83
CA ALA A 410 21.75 -21.02 -8.00
C ALA A 410 22.33 -20.29 -9.23
N SER A 411 23.61 -19.92 -9.22
CA SER A 411 24.34 -19.49 -10.43
C SER A 411 25.38 -20.54 -10.84
N SER A 412 24.92 -21.64 -11.42
CA SER A 412 25.68 -22.48 -12.35
C SER A 412 24.73 -23.14 -13.31
#